data_AF-A0A6M0RIS2-F1
#
_entry.id   AF-A0A6M0RIS2-F1
#
_cell.length_a   1.000
_cell.length_b   1.000
_cell.length_c   1.000
_cell.angle_alpha   90.00
_cell.angle_beta   90.00
_cell.angle_gamma   90.00
#
_symmetry.space_group_name_H-M   'P 1'
#
loop_
_entity.id
_entity.type
_entity.pdbx_description
1 polymer ?
#
loop_
_entity_poly.entity_id
_entity_poly.type
_entity_poly.pdbx_seq_one_letter_code
_entity_poly.pdbx_strand_id
1 'polypeptide(L)'
;MLLPWFNRLIPGLVVSTLLVTITPVLAQPASFDALEDITYWTDLCRLQATAEEYEKALAACEQAIALEPENPDIWAQHSGILIKLKAFADAIASANRALTFDPENSLAIAYQCVAYTALGENETALDKCNNALRVNGNWGSENPTLAWFYRGEILSQAKQYELALVAYERTLLQDPENSLVLTRQCEAYVALERPQSALDACGSALSINKNWGDIGPALAWTYQGQAHSQLNQYNQAIFAYDQAIGLDPKNALTWAAQGQLLETLRRDQEALVSYNQAVALKADYTLALLGQCTLLNRLGSYEPALAACDAAIGGDGDWGHQTLAKGWNQRSIALTGAQHYEEALASINRAVGIQPDYVAAHNHRSTILWYLGRYAEALAANQQAINLDKTYAPAWFTRGVIFRATEQYSHALAAYNQALALNPFSDWGWTNRSLVLWELEQYTEALHSAERAIALNSESAQAWYNKGVTLAAMGEYRGAIATYDQVLTLDATHTDALTGRGIAWFNLNDYVAATADLKAALALNPDNVLAQNTLKVLTATQSTETLSTPIPPPPPS
;
A
#
# COMPACT_ATOMS: atom_id res chain seq x y z
N MET A 1 -0.44 18.24 -62.79
CA MET A 1 -0.90 19.24 -63.80
C MET A 1 0.20 20.28 -63.90
N LEU A 2 1.13 20.14 -64.84
CA LEU A 2 1.13 20.63 -66.24
C LEU A 2 2.11 21.82 -66.36
N LEU A 3 3.32 21.53 -66.87
CA LEU A 3 4.14 22.47 -67.65
C LEU A 3 3.32 23.00 -68.84
N PRO A 4 3.69 24.12 -69.47
CA PRO A 4 4.35 23.95 -70.78
C PRO A 4 5.33 25.06 -71.27
N TRP A 5 6.36 24.62 -72.03
CA TRP A 5 6.80 25.08 -73.38
C TRP A 5 7.31 26.52 -73.62
N PHE A 6 8.13 26.89 -74.62
CA PHE A 6 9.17 26.36 -75.54
C PHE A 6 9.53 27.54 -76.50
N ASN A 7 10.66 27.46 -77.23
CA ASN A 7 11.13 28.27 -78.40
C ASN A 7 12.02 29.50 -78.14
N ARG A 8 13.33 29.47 -78.51
CA ARG A 8 13.96 29.61 -79.87
C ARG A 8 13.75 31.03 -80.44
N LEU A 9 14.65 31.82 -81.05
CA LEU A 9 16.05 31.82 -81.53
C LEU A 9 16.24 33.24 -82.21
N ILE A 10 17.21 34.11 -81.84
CA ILE A 10 18.37 34.68 -82.62
C ILE A 10 17.98 35.50 -83.90
N PRO A 11 18.52 36.73 -84.23
CA PRO A 11 19.97 37.03 -84.37
C PRO A 11 20.52 38.45 -84.06
N GLY A 12 21.82 38.49 -83.76
CA GLY A 12 22.81 39.24 -84.56
C GLY A 12 23.19 40.66 -84.15
N LEU A 13 24.41 40.83 -83.61
CA LEU A 13 25.33 41.87 -84.05
C LEU A 13 26.78 41.50 -83.70
N VAL A 14 27.58 41.44 -84.76
CA VAL A 14 29.03 41.22 -84.81
C VAL A 14 29.72 42.54 -84.46
N VAL A 15 30.90 42.51 -83.81
CA VAL A 15 32.13 43.20 -84.26
C VAL A 15 33.29 43.06 -83.25
N SER A 16 34.44 42.75 -83.83
CA SER A 16 35.84 42.96 -83.39
C SER A 16 36.45 42.07 -82.31
N THR A 17 37.14 41.06 -82.85
CA THR A 17 38.30 40.37 -82.32
C THR A 17 39.46 41.31 -81.97
N LEU A 18 39.91 41.26 -80.72
CA LEU A 18 41.29 41.52 -80.31
C LEU A 18 41.81 40.23 -79.68
N LEU A 19 42.73 39.56 -80.39
CA LEU A 19 43.42 38.37 -79.88
C LEU A 19 44.34 38.78 -78.73
N VAL A 20 43.96 38.41 -77.51
CA VAL A 20 44.89 38.28 -76.38
C VAL A 20 45.10 36.80 -76.15
N THR A 21 46.32 36.33 -76.39
CA THR A 21 46.75 34.97 -76.06
C THR A 21 46.82 34.83 -74.55
N ILE A 22 45.74 34.31 -73.95
CA ILE A 22 45.75 33.81 -72.57
C ILE A 22 46.02 32.31 -72.66
N THR A 23 47.20 31.90 -72.21
CA THR A 23 47.50 30.50 -71.90
C THR A 23 46.44 29.97 -70.93
N PRO A 24 45.75 28.86 -71.20
CA PRO A 24 44.88 28.26 -70.20
C PRO A 24 45.79 27.64 -69.14
N VAL A 25 45.89 28.31 -67.99
CA VAL A 25 46.22 27.60 -66.76
C VAL A 25 45.05 26.64 -66.55
N LEU A 26 45.29 25.36 -66.80
CA LEU A 26 44.43 24.29 -66.32
C LEU A 26 44.40 24.41 -64.80
N ALA A 27 43.39 25.10 -64.27
CA ALA A 27 43.02 24.95 -62.89
C ALA A 27 42.65 23.48 -62.72
N GLN A 28 43.53 22.73 -62.03
CA GLN A 28 43.18 21.44 -61.49
C GLN A 28 41.88 21.61 -60.69
N PRO A 29 40.91 20.69 -60.79
CA PRO A 29 39.82 20.67 -59.83
C PRO A 29 40.47 20.49 -58.46
N ALA A 30 40.35 21.49 -57.59
CA ALA A 30 40.66 21.29 -56.19
C ALA A 30 39.80 20.11 -55.72
N SER A 31 40.46 19.04 -55.28
CA SER A 31 39.80 17.90 -54.67
C SER A 31 39.00 18.40 -53.47
N PHE A 32 37.68 18.17 -53.48
CA PHE A 32 36.77 18.48 -52.38
C PHE A 32 36.90 17.50 -51.19
N ASP A 33 38.04 16.81 -51.05
CA ASP A 33 38.30 15.82 -49.98
C ASP A 33 38.93 16.45 -48.72
N ALA A 34 38.89 17.78 -48.56
CA ALA A 34 39.61 18.52 -47.52
C ALA A 34 38.73 19.40 -46.62
N LEU A 35 37.45 19.03 -46.41
CA LEU A 35 36.50 19.82 -45.61
C LEU A 35 36.02 19.15 -44.31
N GLU A 36 36.34 17.88 -44.08
CA GLU A 36 35.92 17.14 -42.89
C GLU A 36 37.11 17.00 -41.92
N ASP A 37 37.49 18.11 -41.30
CA ASP A 37 38.53 18.15 -40.28
C ASP A 37 38.00 17.75 -38.88
N ILE A 38 38.88 17.70 -37.88
CA ILE A 38 38.51 17.34 -36.51
C ILE A 38 37.43 18.27 -35.93
N THR A 39 37.45 19.56 -36.29
CA THR A 39 36.48 20.56 -35.82
C THR A 39 35.09 20.24 -36.38
N TYR A 40 35.02 19.89 -37.66
CA TYR A 40 33.78 19.45 -38.29
C TYR A 40 33.16 18.26 -37.56
N TRP A 41 33.94 17.19 -37.32
CA TRP A 41 33.41 15.97 -36.69
C TRP A 41 33.04 16.16 -35.21
N THR A 42 33.82 16.94 -34.46
CA THR A 42 33.51 17.26 -33.05
C THR A 42 32.26 18.13 -32.92
N ASP A 43 32.09 19.14 -33.77
CA ASP A 43 30.87 19.94 -33.79
C ASP A 43 29.66 19.13 -34.27
N LEU A 44 29.83 18.25 -35.25
CA LEU A 44 28.76 17.39 -35.74
C LEU A 44 28.30 16.40 -34.66
N CYS A 45 29.25 15.75 -33.97
CA CYS A 45 29.03 14.90 -32.80
C CYS A 45 28.15 15.62 -31.76
N ARG A 46 28.55 16.84 -31.35
CA ARG A 46 27.80 17.67 -30.40
C ARG A 46 26.43 18.08 -30.91
N LEU A 47 26.33 18.58 -32.14
CA LEU A 47 25.07 19.08 -32.71
C LEU A 47 24.04 17.96 -32.88
N GLN A 48 24.47 16.80 -33.36
CA GLN A 48 23.60 15.63 -33.50
C GLN A 48 23.17 15.10 -32.13
N ALA A 49 24.04 15.13 -31.12
CA ALA A 49 23.67 14.79 -29.75
C ALA A 49 22.61 15.74 -29.19
N THR A 50 22.74 17.06 -29.43
CA THR A 50 21.73 18.05 -29.03
C THR A 50 20.41 17.93 -29.80
N ALA A 51 20.46 17.39 -31.02
CA ALA A 51 19.28 17.09 -31.83
C ALA A 51 18.66 15.72 -31.52
N GLU A 52 19.17 15.01 -30.49
CA GLU A 52 18.75 13.68 -30.08
C GLU A 52 18.93 12.59 -31.16
N GLU A 53 19.77 12.84 -32.16
CA GLU A 53 20.13 11.88 -33.20
C GLU A 53 21.30 10.99 -32.75
N TYR A 54 21.13 10.28 -31.63
CA TYR A 54 22.23 9.65 -30.88
C TYR A 54 23.07 8.63 -31.69
N GLU A 55 22.46 7.84 -32.58
CA GLU A 55 23.21 6.90 -33.42
C GLU A 55 24.11 7.63 -34.43
N LYS A 56 23.65 8.74 -35.01
CA LYS A 56 24.45 9.55 -35.92
C LYS A 56 25.54 10.30 -35.15
N ALA A 57 25.17 10.85 -33.99
CA ALA A 57 26.10 11.53 -33.10
C ALA A 57 27.25 10.59 -32.72
N LEU A 58 26.94 9.35 -32.34
CA LEU A 58 27.94 8.33 -32.02
C LEU A 58 28.93 8.13 -33.18
N ALA A 59 28.42 7.91 -34.40
CA ALA A 59 29.26 7.74 -35.58
C ALA A 59 30.14 8.97 -35.87
N ALA A 60 29.61 10.19 -35.68
CA ALA A 60 30.39 11.42 -35.84
C ALA A 60 31.49 11.55 -34.77
N CYS A 61 31.22 11.18 -33.52
CA CYS A 61 32.24 11.17 -32.47
C CYS A 61 33.31 10.11 -32.76
N GLU A 62 32.96 8.94 -33.29
CA GLU A 62 33.92 7.90 -33.69
C GLU A 62 34.88 8.38 -34.79
N GLN A 63 34.38 9.14 -35.78
CA GLN A 63 35.25 9.78 -36.78
C GLN A 63 36.18 10.81 -36.13
N ALA A 64 35.67 11.62 -35.20
CA ALA A 64 36.49 12.58 -34.46
C ALA A 64 37.59 11.88 -33.64
N ILE A 65 37.25 10.78 -32.95
CA ILE A 65 38.20 9.95 -32.19
C ILE A 65 39.26 9.32 -33.10
N ALA A 66 38.88 8.89 -34.31
CA ALA A 66 39.83 8.31 -35.26
C ALA A 66 40.87 9.33 -35.75
N LEU A 67 40.50 10.61 -35.83
CA LEU A 67 41.39 11.71 -36.19
C LEU A 67 42.26 12.18 -35.03
N GLU A 68 41.71 12.27 -33.81
CA GLU A 68 42.43 12.73 -32.61
C GLU A 68 42.12 11.86 -31.38
N PRO A 69 42.77 10.67 -31.25
CA PRO A 69 42.43 9.70 -30.20
C PRO A 69 42.87 10.11 -28.78
N GLU A 70 43.68 11.17 -28.66
CA GLU A 70 44.21 11.68 -27.38
C GLU A 70 43.33 12.80 -26.79
N ASN A 71 42.29 13.24 -27.49
CA ASN A 71 41.42 14.32 -27.04
C ASN A 71 40.38 13.84 -26.00
N PRO A 72 40.49 14.23 -24.73
CA PRO A 72 39.63 13.72 -23.66
C PRO A 72 38.17 14.16 -23.80
N ASP A 73 37.91 15.34 -24.38
CA ASP A 73 36.56 15.90 -24.46
C ASP A 73 35.66 15.12 -25.41
N ILE A 74 36.23 14.58 -26.49
CA ILE A 74 35.51 13.75 -27.45
C ILE A 74 35.13 12.41 -26.80
N TRP A 75 36.04 11.79 -26.06
CA TRP A 75 35.78 10.57 -25.30
C TRP A 75 34.73 10.78 -24.20
N ALA A 76 34.70 11.95 -23.57
CA ALA A 76 33.66 12.32 -22.60
C ALA A 76 32.29 12.49 -23.29
N GLN A 77 32.20 13.21 -24.41
CA GLN A 77 30.95 13.36 -25.18
C GLN A 77 30.44 12.02 -25.72
N HIS A 78 31.34 11.19 -26.26
CA HIS A 78 31.05 9.83 -26.71
C HIS A 78 30.46 8.97 -25.57
N SER A 79 30.99 9.09 -24.34
CA SER A 79 30.42 8.45 -23.16
C SER A 79 28.99 8.91 -22.87
N GLY A 80 28.71 10.22 -22.98
CA GLY A 80 27.37 10.78 -22.75
C GLY A 80 26.34 10.24 -23.75
N ILE A 81 26.73 10.10 -25.02
CA ILE A 81 25.87 9.54 -26.08
C ILE A 81 25.59 8.06 -25.84
N LEU A 82 26.62 7.28 -25.45
CA LEU A 82 26.45 5.87 -25.10
C LEU A 82 25.48 5.66 -23.93
N ILE A 83 25.46 6.56 -22.95
CA ILE A 83 24.45 6.55 -21.88
C ILE A 83 23.04 6.73 -22.44
N LYS A 84 22.84 7.66 -23.37
CA LYS A 84 21.54 7.88 -24.03
C LYS A 84 21.10 6.66 -24.84
N LEU A 85 22.06 5.94 -25.42
CA LEU A 85 21.85 4.66 -26.10
C LEU A 85 21.75 3.45 -25.16
N LYS A 86 21.83 3.66 -23.84
CA LYS A 86 21.80 2.60 -22.80
C LYS A 86 22.95 1.59 -22.87
N ALA A 87 24.05 1.96 -23.53
CA ALA A 87 25.28 1.18 -23.61
C ALA A 87 26.23 1.50 -22.45
N PHE A 88 25.82 1.18 -21.22
CA PHE A 88 26.46 1.68 -19.99
C PHE A 88 27.91 1.18 -19.79
N ALA A 89 28.21 -0.07 -20.14
CA ALA A 89 29.57 -0.60 -20.03
C ALA A 89 30.54 0.10 -21.00
N ASP A 90 30.09 0.34 -22.24
CA ASP A 90 30.86 1.06 -23.25
C ASP A 90 31.04 2.54 -22.87
N ALA A 91 30.01 3.15 -22.28
CA ALA A 91 30.10 4.50 -21.73
C ALA A 91 31.20 4.59 -20.67
N ILE A 92 31.25 3.64 -19.72
CA ILE A 92 32.31 3.57 -18.70
C ILE A 92 33.69 3.43 -19.34
N ALA A 93 33.83 2.58 -20.37
CA ALA A 93 35.09 2.41 -21.10
C ALA A 93 35.53 3.71 -21.79
N SER A 94 34.59 4.41 -22.44
CA SER A 94 34.81 5.71 -23.07
C SER A 94 35.24 6.77 -22.06
N ALA A 95 34.55 6.87 -20.92
CA ALA A 95 34.91 7.78 -19.84
C ALA A 95 36.28 7.46 -19.24
N ASN A 96 36.62 6.19 -19.03
CA ASN A 96 37.95 5.77 -18.58
C ASN A 96 39.04 6.20 -19.57
N ARG A 97 38.74 6.16 -20.88
CA ARG A 97 39.67 6.62 -21.90
C ARG A 97 39.91 8.12 -21.81
N ALA A 98 38.86 8.92 -21.65
CA ALA A 98 38.99 10.35 -21.38
C ALA A 98 39.89 10.63 -20.16
N LEU A 99 39.65 9.91 -19.06
CA LEU A 99 40.40 10.07 -17.80
C LEU A 99 41.87 9.61 -17.86
N THR A 100 42.25 8.85 -18.88
CA THR A 100 43.65 8.51 -19.14
C THR A 100 44.43 9.74 -19.63
N PHE A 101 43.78 10.62 -20.39
CA PHE A 101 44.38 11.83 -20.97
C PHE A 101 44.16 13.07 -20.10
N ASP A 102 43.01 13.16 -19.42
CA ASP A 102 42.68 14.22 -18.47
C ASP A 102 42.04 13.63 -17.20
N PRO A 103 42.83 13.32 -16.16
CA PRO A 103 42.32 12.78 -14.90
C PRO A 103 41.36 13.72 -14.15
N GLU A 104 41.32 15.01 -14.49
CA GLU A 104 40.46 16.02 -13.86
C GLU A 104 39.20 16.34 -14.69
N ASN A 105 38.93 15.56 -15.75
CA ASN A 105 37.75 15.71 -16.60
C ASN A 105 36.47 15.36 -15.81
N SER A 106 35.82 16.37 -15.26
CA SER A 106 34.66 16.22 -14.40
C SER A 106 33.43 15.72 -15.16
N LEU A 107 33.32 16.03 -16.45
CA LEU A 107 32.28 15.49 -17.32
C LEU A 107 32.38 13.96 -17.47
N ALA A 108 33.58 13.45 -17.78
CA ALA A 108 33.81 12.02 -17.88
C ALA A 108 33.52 11.29 -16.54
N ILE A 109 33.97 11.85 -15.40
CA ILE A 109 33.67 11.28 -14.07
C ILE A 109 32.15 11.31 -13.79
N ALA A 110 31.46 12.38 -14.15
CA ALA A 110 30.01 12.49 -13.97
C ALA A 110 29.26 11.45 -14.81
N TYR A 111 29.68 11.19 -16.05
CA TYR A 111 29.10 10.11 -16.86
C TYR A 111 29.38 8.72 -16.28
N GLN A 112 30.52 8.48 -15.63
CA GLN A 112 30.70 7.25 -14.85
C GLN A 112 29.66 7.15 -13.73
N CYS A 113 29.36 8.24 -13.01
CA CYS A 113 28.31 8.22 -12.00
C CYS A 113 26.96 7.79 -12.59
N VAL A 114 26.57 8.37 -13.72
CA VAL A 114 25.31 8.02 -14.39
C VAL A 114 25.28 6.55 -14.81
N ALA A 115 26.35 6.08 -15.46
CA ALA A 115 26.42 4.70 -15.94
C ALA A 115 26.42 3.68 -14.79
N TYR A 116 27.18 3.90 -13.72
CA TYR A 116 27.15 3.03 -12.54
C TYR A 116 25.81 3.06 -11.82
N THR A 117 25.12 4.21 -11.79
CA THR A 117 23.75 4.30 -11.25
C THR A 117 22.79 3.41 -12.05
N ALA A 118 22.87 3.46 -13.38
CA ALA A 118 22.04 2.64 -14.25
C ALA A 118 22.32 1.13 -14.13
N LEU A 119 23.54 0.75 -13.73
CA LEU A 119 23.93 -0.63 -13.44
C LEU A 119 23.56 -1.08 -12.01
N GLY A 120 23.06 -0.19 -11.15
CA GLY A 120 22.74 -0.49 -9.75
C GLY A 120 23.96 -0.55 -8.81
N GLU A 121 25.14 -0.12 -9.26
CA GLU A 121 26.36 -0.05 -8.46
C GLU A 121 26.39 1.25 -7.62
N ASN A 122 25.44 1.37 -6.70
CA ASN A 122 25.14 2.64 -6.01
C ASN A 122 26.32 3.22 -5.21
N GLU A 123 27.13 2.40 -4.54
CA GLU A 123 28.29 2.88 -3.78
C GLU A 123 29.36 3.48 -4.72
N THR A 124 29.70 2.77 -5.79
CA THR A 124 30.63 3.23 -6.82
C THR A 124 30.10 4.48 -7.51
N ALA A 125 28.82 4.49 -7.89
CA ALA A 125 28.17 5.63 -8.51
C ALA A 125 28.26 6.88 -7.63
N LEU A 126 27.95 6.75 -6.33
CA LEU A 126 28.01 7.85 -5.39
C LEU A 126 29.43 8.41 -5.23
N ASP A 127 30.44 7.55 -5.18
CA ASP A 127 31.85 7.96 -5.17
C ASP A 127 32.21 8.76 -6.43
N LYS A 128 31.82 8.27 -7.62
CA LYS A 128 32.05 8.99 -8.88
C LYS A 128 31.35 10.35 -8.90
N CYS A 129 30.09 10.42 -8.48
CA CYS A 129 29.36 11.68 -8.39
C CYS A 129 30.06 12.67 -7.45
N ASN A 130 30.45 12.24 -6.24
CA ASN A 130 31.17 13.09 -5.30
C ASN A 130 32.54 13.51 -5.83
N ASN A 131 33.23 12.63 -6.55
CA ASN A 131 34.53 12.92 -7.13
C ASN A 131 34.42 13.97 -8.24
N ALA A 132 33.45 13.86 -9.16
CA ALA A 132 33.20 14.86 -10.19
C ALA A 132 32.94 16.25 -9.59
N LEU A 133 32.13 16.29 -8.53
CA LEU A 133 31.80 17.53 -7.80
C LEU A 133 32.97 18.10 -7.00
N ARG A 134 33.90 17.25 -6.53
CA ARG A 134 35.09 17.66 -5.77
C ARG A 134 36.20 18.18 -6.67
N VAL A 135 36.49 17.48 -7.77
CA VAL A 135 37.49 17.89 -8.76
C VAL A 135 37.06 19.20 -9.39
N ASN A 136 35.79 19.25 -9.85
CA ASN A 136 35.18 20.44 -10.42
C ASN A 136 36.08 21.15 -11.46
N GLY A 137 36.71 20.33 -12.31
CA GLY A 137 37.62 20.73 -13.37
C GLY A 137 36.86 20.95 -14.68
N ASN A 138 37.22 20.19 -15.71
CA ASN A 138 36.63 20.34 -17.04
C ASN A 138 35.23 19.69 -17.14
N TRP A 139 34.19 20.50 -17.39
CA TRP A 139 32.82 20.06 -17.59
C TRP A 139 32.38 20.04 -19.06
N GLY A 140 33.25 20.39 -20.01
CA GLY A 140 32.88 20.52 -21.42
C GLY A 140 31.74 21.53 -21.63
N SER A 141 30.70 21.12 -22.37
CA SER A 141 29.47 21.91 -22.56
C SER A 141 28.42 21.73 -21.46
N GLU A 142 28.68 20.83 -20.50
CA GLU A 142 27.77 20.52 -19.40
C GLU A 142 28.15 21.33 -18.15
N ASN A 143 27.39 21.13 -17.08
CA ASN A 143 27.67 21.73 -15.78
C ASN A 143 27.44 20.68 -14.66
N PRO A 144 27.79 20.99 -13.40
CA PRO A 144 27.66 20.05 -12.29
C PRO A 144 26.24 19.52 -12.00
N THR A 145 25.20 20.04 -12.65
CA THR A 145 23.78 19.73 -12.40
C THR A 145 23.48 18.25 -12.58
N LEU A 146 24.10 17.59 -13.58
CA LEU A 146 23.95 16.15 -13.82
C LEU A 146 24.46 15.34 -12.62
N ALA A 147 25.66 15.65 -12.13
CA ALA A 147 26.24 14.96 -10.99
C ALA A 147 25.45 15.21 -9.70
N TRP A 148 24.94 16.43 -9.48
CA TRP A 148 24.06 16.71 -8.34
C TRP A 148 22.73 15.95 -8.41
N PHE A 149 22.11 15.87 -9.58
CA PHE A 149 20.84 15.15 -9.76
C PHE A 149 20.99 13.66 -9.46
N TYR A 150 21.96 12.99 -10.10
CA TYR A 150 22.19 11.56 -9.89
C TYR A 150 22.68 11.25 -8.48
N ARG A 151 23.47 12.14 -7.86
CA ARG A 151 23.79 12.05 -6.43
C ARG A 151 22.51 12.06 -5.59
N GLY A 152 21.55 12.93 -5.91
CA GLY A 152 20.24 12.97 -5.26
C GLY A 152 19.47 11.66 -5.42
N GLU A 153 19.37 11.12 -6.63
CA GLU A 153 18.69 9.84 -6.90
C GLU A 153 19.29 8.68 -6.08
N ILE A 154 20.62 8.54 -6.07
CA ILE A 154 21.30 7.47 -5.33
C ILE A 154 21.04 7.61 -3.83
N LEU A 155 21.10 8.83 -3.30
CA LEU A 155 20.84 9.10 -1.88
C LEU A 155 19.37 8.84 -1.51
N SER A 156 18.43 9.16 -2.41
CA SER A 156 17.01 8.87 -2.22
C SER A 156 16.75 7.36 -2.16
N GLN A 157 17.37 6.59 -3.08
CA GLN A 157 17.31 5.11 -3.05
C GLN A 157 17.91 4.54 -1.75
N ALA A 158 18.96 5.16 -1.23
CA ALA A 158 19.56 4.82 0.06
C ALA A 158 18.75 5.34 1.28
N LYS A 159 17.57 5.94 1.05
CA LYS A 159 16.69 6.55 2.06
C LYS A 159 17.34 7.69 2.85
N GLN A 160 18.38 8.31 2.31
CA GLN A 160 19.07 9.47 2.87
C GLN A 160 18.45 10.77 2.34
N TYR A 161 17.14 10.94 2.57
CA TYR A 161 16.32 11.97 1.93
C TYR A 161 16.80 13.41 2.19
N GLU A 162 17.32 13.72 3.39
CA GLU A 162 17.87 15.06 3.68
C GLU A 162 19.09 15.39 2.80
N LEU A 163 19.99 14.41 2.60
CA LEU A 163 21.16 14.60 1.74
C LEU A 163 20.77 14.62 0.25
N ALA A 164 19.71 13.89 -0.11
CA ALA A 164 19.13 13.94 -1.45
C ALA A 164 18.52 15.32 -1.75
N LEU A 165 17.76 15.89 -0.81
CA LEU A 165 17.19 17.24 -0.93
C LEU A 165 18.27 18.29 -1.17
N VAL A 166 19.39 18.25 -0.43
CA VAL A 166 20.53 19.15 -0.69
C VAL A 166 21.05 19.00 -2.12
N ALA A 167 21.11 17.77 -2.64
CA ALA A 167 21.57 17.54 -4.01
C ALA A 167 20.59 18.11 -5.04
N TYR A 168 19.28 17.87 -4.85
CA TYR A 168 18.23 18.41 -5.71
C TYR A 168 18.15 19.95 -5.67
N GLU A 169 18.33 20.56 -4.51
CA GLU A 169 18.42 22.02 -4.38
C GLU A 169 19.58 22.59 -5.20
N ARG A 170 20.75 21.92 -5.20
CA ARG A 170 21.90 22.33 -6.01
C ARG A 170 21.62 22.22 -7.51
N THR A 171 20.87 21.21 -7.93
CA THR A 171 20.39 21.06 -9.30
C THR A 171 19.45 22.20 -9.70
N LEU A 172 18.46 22.54 -8.86
CA LEU A 172 17.46 23.58 -9.14
C LEU A 172 18.01 25.01 -9.12
N LEU A 173 19.16 25.25 -8.48
CA LEU A 173 19.86 26.54 -8.58
C LEU A 173 20.30 26.86 -10.02
N GLN A 174 20.56 25.83 -10.83
CA GLN A 174 20.99 25.98 -12.22
C GLN A 174 19.83 25.74 -13.21
N ASP A 175 18.90 24.85 -12.87
CA ASP A 175 17.72 24.52 -13.68
C ASP A 175 16.42 24.60 -12.84
N PRO A 176 15.93 25.82 -12.54
CA PRO A 176 14.78 26.01 -11.65
C PRO A 176 13.45 25.55 -12.26
N GLU A 177 13.39 25.32 -13.58
CA GLU A 177 12.20 24.86 -14.29
C GLU A 177 12.15 23.32 -14.46
N ASN A 178 13.00 22.59 -13.73
CA ASN A 178 13.07 21.14 -13.85
C ASN A 178 11.97 20.41 -13.05
N SER A 179 10.85 20.09 -13.70
CA SER A 179 9.73 19.42 -13.05
C SER A 179 10.08 18.00 -12.54
N LEU A 180 11.02 17.30 -13.18
CA LEU A 180 11.52 16.01 -12.71
C LEU A 180 12.18 16.15 -11.34
N VAL A 181 13.09 17.11 -11.18
CA VAL A 181 13.82 17.32 -9.91
C VAL A 181 12.88 17.80 -8.81
N LEU A 182 11.94 18.70 -9.12
CA LEU A 182 10.90 19.13 -8.17
C LEU A 182 10.02 17.95 -7.71
N THR A 183 9.73 17.00 -8.61
CA THR A 183 9.00 15.77 -8.27
C THR A 183 9.80 14.88 -7.32
N ARG A 184 11.11 14.77 -7.53
CA ARG A 184 12.01 14.05 -6.62
C ARG A 184 12.16 14.72 -5.25
N GLN A 185 12.15 16.05 -5.21
CA GLN A 185 12.04 16.77 -3.93
C GLN A 185 10.72 16.47 -3.24
N CYS A 186 9.60 16.46 -3.98
CA CYS A 186 8.29 16.11 -3.45
C CYS A 186 8.29 14.70 -2.83
N GLU A 187 8.84 13.70 -3.53
CA GLU A 187 9.06 12.34 -3.01
C GLU A 187 9.83 12.36 -1.67
N ALA A 188 10.98 13.03 -1.64
CA ALA A 188 11.80 13.13 -0.45
C ALA A 188 11.08 13.82 0.72
N TYR A 189 10.29 14.86 0.44
CA TYR A 189 9.47 15.52 1.46
C TYR A 189 8.33 14.65 1.99
N VAL A 190 7.68 13.85 1.13
CA VAL A 190 6.67 12.86 1.57
C VAL A 190 7.31 11.83 2.51
N ALA A 191 8.48 11.30 2.13
CA ALA A 191 9.20 10.32 2.93
C ALA A 191 9.69 10.86 4.29
N LEU A 192 9.97 12.17 4.36
CA LEU A 192 10.34 12.89 5.59
C LEU A 192 9.12 13.38 6.40
N GLU A 193 7.89 13.01 6.01
CA GLU A 193 6.65 13.46 6.65
C GLU A 193 6.53 15.00 6.71
N ARG A 194 6.95 15.69 5.64
CA ARG A 194 6.84 17.14 5.44
C ARG A 194 5.81 17.45 4.34
N PRO A 195 4.52 17.16 4.57
CA PRO A 195 3.53 17.16 3.49
C PRO A 195 3.32 18.54 2.85
N GLN A 196 3.45 19.65 3.59
CA GLN A 196 3.28 20.98 2.99
C GLN A 196 4.40 21.29 1.98
N SER A 197 5.66 21.02 2.33
CA SER A 197 6.80 21.19 1.42
C SER A 197 6.70 20.26 0.21
N ALA A 198 6.17 19.04 0.40
CA ALA A 198 5.87 18.13 -0.69
C ALA A 198 4.83 18.73 -1.65
N LEU A 199 3.71 19.25 -1.13
CA LEU A 199 2.67 19.89 -1.95
C LEU A 199 3.20 21.10 -2.72
N ASP A 200 4.05 21.92 -2.10
CA ASP A 200 4.67 23.07 -2.75
C ASP A 200 5.60 22.63 -3.90
N ALA A 201 6.41 21.60 -3.69
CA ALA A 201 7.31 21.04 -4.70
C ALA A 201 6.55 20.35 -5.86
N CYS A 202 5.62 19.45 -5.56
CA CYS A 202 4.78 18.79 -6.57
C CYS A 202 3.91 19.80 -7.34
N GLY A 203 3.32 20.77 -6.64
CA GLY A 203 2.53 21.84 -7.27
C GLY A 203 3.38 22.69 -8.21
N SER A 204 4.60 23.03 -7.80
CA SER A 204 5.57 23.72 -8.66
C SER A 204 5.91 22.88 -9.90
N ALA A 205 6.22 21.59 -9.73
CA ALA A 205 6.51 20.68 -10.84
C ALA A 205 5.37 20.64 -11.87
N LEU A 206 4.13 20.48 -11.40
CA LEU A 206 2.93 20.39 -12.23
C LEU A 206 2.58 21.73 -12.90
N SER A 207 2.85 22.87 -12.26
CA SER A 207 2.59 24.20 -12.83
C SER A 207 3.62 24.61 -13.88
N ILE A 208 4.91 24.30 -13.65
CA ILE A 208 6.00 24.60 -14.57
C ILE A 208 5.90 23.70 -15.81
N ASN A 209 5.64 22.41 -15.59
CA ASN A 209 5.37 21.41 -16.62
C ASN A 209 6.45 21.34 -17.73
N LYS A 210 7.73 21.31 -17.36
CA LYS A 210 8.89 21.25 -18.27
C LYS A 210 9.92 20.23 -17.79
N ASN A 211 10.75 19.72 -18.70
CA ASN A 211 11.90 18.87 -18.37
C ASN A 211 11.56 17.63 -17.52
N TRP A 212 10.46 16.95 -17.83
CA TRP A 212 10.00 15.75 -17.11
C TRP A 212 10.89 14.51 -17.29
N GLY A 213 11.82 14.54 -18.25
CA GLY A 213 12.52 13.34 -18.69
C GLY A 213 11.51 12.27 -19.15
N ASP A 214 11.77 11.02 -18.77
CA ASP A 214 10.99 9.86 -19.22
C ASP A 214 9.71 9.59 -18.40
N ILE A 215 9.51 10.25 -17.24
CA ILE A 215 8.49 9.85 -16.25
C ILE A 215 7.18 10.64 -16.31
N GLY A 216 7.15 11.79 -17.01
CA GLY A 216 5.96 12.65 -17.10
C GLY A 216 5.39 13.15 -15.76
N PRO A 217 4.22 13.82 -15.75
CA PRO A 217 3.61 14.39 -14.55
C PRO A 217 2.93 13.38 -13.62
N ALA A 218 2.74 12.13 -14.04
CA ALA A 218 2.00 11.12 -13.28
C ALA A 218 2.60 10.86 -11.88
N LEU A 219 3.93 10.86 -11.78
CA LEU A 219 4.62 10.64 -10.52
C LEU A 219 4.44 11.82 -9.54
N ALA A 220 4.43 13.07 -10.04
CA ALA A 220 4.14 14.25 -9.23
C ALA A 220 2.72 14.19 -8.65
N TRP A 221 1.72 13.83 -9.46
CA TRP A 221 0.36 13.60 -8.96
C TRP A 221 0.30 12.50 -7.90
N THR A 222 1.07 11.43 -8.06
CA THR A 222 1.12 10.34 -7.09
C THR A 222 1.64 10.80 -5.73
N TYR A 223 2.77 11.52 -5.69
CA TYR A 223 3.32 12.05 -4.44
C TYR A 223 2.49 13.18 -3.86
N GLN A 224 1.83 13.99 -4.70
CA GLN A 224 0.84 14.96 -4.23
C GLN A 224 -0.34 14.27 -3.53
N GLY A 225 -0.82 13.14 -4.07
CA GLY A 225 -1.84 12.32 -3.42
C GLY A 225 -1.40 11.79 -2.05
N GLN A 226 -0.16 11.32 -1.94
CA GLN A 226 0.42 10.87 -0.66
C GLN A 226 0.53 12.03 0.35
N ALA A 227 1.00 13.20 -0.08
CA ALA A 227 1.09 14.38 0.77
C ALA A 227 -0.28 14.86 1.28
N HIS A 228 -1.30 14.88 0.40
CA HIS A 228 -2.68 15.16 0.81
C HIS A 228 -3.21 14.11 1.80
N SER A 229 -2.88 12.83 1.61
CA SER A 229 -3.24 11.75 2.54
C SER A 229 -2.65 11.97 3.94
N GLN A 230 -1.36 12.35 4.03
CA GLN A 230 -0.70 12.69 5.31
C GLN A 230 -1.37 13.88 6.03
N LEU A 231 -1.99 14.80 5.29
CA LEU A 231 -2.78 15.92 5.84
C LEU A 231 -4.25 15.57 6.12
N ASN A 232 -4.66 14.32 5.94
CA ASN A 232 -6.06 13.86 6.00
C ASN A 232 -6.99 14.57 4.99
N GLN A 233 -6.43 15.10 3.90
CA GLN A 233 -7.16 15.75 2.80
C GLN A 233 -7.59 14.70 1.77
N TYR A 234 -8.44 13.77 2.21
CA TYR A 234 -8.70 12.52 1.49
C TYR A 234 -9.33 12.72 0.10
N ASN A 235 -10.19 13.72 -0.08
CA ASN A 235 -10.80 14.01 -1.38
C ASN A 235 -9.75 14.51 -2.40
N GLN A 236 -8.86 15.39 -1.96
CA GLN A 236 -7.74 15.86 -2.78
C GLN A 236 -6.76 14.73 -3.09
N ALA A 237 -6.52 13.85 -2.12
CA ALA A 237 -5.66 12.68 -2.30
C ALA A 237 -6.22 11.71 -3.35
N ILE A 238 -7.51 11.36 -3.28
CA ILE A 238 -8.18 10.54 -4.31
C ILE A 238 -8.08 11.20 -5.68
N PHE A 239 -8.42 12.49 -5.77
CA PHE A 239 -8.35 13.21 -7.04
C PHE A 239 -6.94 13.15 -7.66
N ALA A 240 -5.90 13.38 -6.86
CA ALA A 240 -4.52 13.31 -7.32
C ALA A 240 -4.13 11.91 -7.81
N TYR A 241 -4.54 10.85 -7.10
CA TYR A 241 -4.32 9.48 -7.58
C TYR A 241 -5.08 9.17 -8.87
N ASP A 242 -6.32 9.64 -9.02
CA ASP A 242 -7.09 9.45 -10.25
C ASP A 242 -6.44 10.17 -11.45
N GLN A 243 -5.88 11.37 -11.24
CA GLN A 243 -5.08 12.07 -12.26
C GLN A 243 -3.83 11.27 -12.62
N ALA A 244 -3.09 10.78 -11.62
CA ALA A 244 -1.89 9.97 -11.84
C ALA A 244 -2.20 8.69 -12.64
N ILE A 245 -3.24 7.94 -12.27
CA ILE A 245 -3.67 6.71 -12.97
C ILE A 245 -4.16 7.02 -14.38
N GLY A 246 -4.86 8.14 -14.59
CA GLY A 246 -5.30 8.56 -15.91
C GLY A 246 -4.14 8.90 -16.86
N LEU A 247 -3.03 9.38 -16.32
CA LEU A 247 -1.81 9.71 -17.07
C LEU A 247 -0.91 8.49 -17.30
N ASP A 248 -0.71 7.67 -16.28
CA ASP A 248 0.07 6.44 -16.35
C ASP A 248 -0.62 5.29 -15.58
N PRO A 249 -1.47 4.49 -16.26
CA PRO A 249 -2.15 3.37 -15.63
C PRO A 249 -1.23 2.19 -15.33
N LYS A 250 0.04 2.21 -15.77
CA LYS A 250 1.00 1.12 -15.57
C LYS A 250 1.86 1.29 -14.31
N ASN A 251 1.64 2.35 -13.54
CA ASN A 251 2.37 2.59 -12.31
C ASN A 251 1.75 1.82 -11.13
N ALA A 252 2.39 0.70 -10.76
CA ALA A 252 1.95 -0.13 -9.64
C ALA A 252 1.96 0.62 -8.29
N LEU A 253 2.88 1.57 -8.10
CA LEU A 253 3.00 2.35 -6.86
C LEU A 253 1.75 3.22 -6.66
N THR A 254 1.27 3.87 -7.71
CA THR A 254 0.07 4.71 -7.65
C THR A 254 -1.17 3.90 -7.27
N TRP A 255 -1.36 2.73 -7.88
CA TRP A 255 -2.46 1.83 -7.54
C TRP A 255 -2.41 1.35 -6.08
N ALA A 256 -1.24 0.98 -5.57
CA ALA A 256 -1.10 0.58 -4.17
C ALA A 256 -1.35 1.74 -3.20
N ALA A 257 -0.86 2.95 -3.52
CA ALA A 257 -1.06 4.14 -2.71
C ALA A 257 -2.55 4.55 -2.64
N GLN A 258 -3.27 4.45 -3.76
CA GLN A 258 -4.71 4.64 -3.80
C GLN A 258 -5.44 3.57 -2.97
N GLY A 259 -5.04 2.30 -3.09
CA GLY A 259 -5.58 1.18 -2.30
C GLY A 259 -5.47 1.42 -0.80
N GLN A 260 -4.31 1.89 -0.33
CA GLN A 260 -4.08 2.20 1.09
C GLN A 260 -4.97 3.34 1.60
N LEU A 261 -5.19 4.37 0.76
CA LEU A 261 -6.11 5.45 1.10
C LEU A 261 -7.56 4.96 1.16
N LEU A 262 -8.01 4.19 0.18
CA LEU A 262 -9.35 3.62 0.14
C LEU A 262 -9.62 2.68 1.33
N GLU A 263 -8.62 1.89 1.73
CA GLU A 263 -8.68 1.06 2.93
C GLU A 263 -8.88 1.91 4.19
N THR A 264 -8.14 3.03 4.31
CA THR A 264 -8.28 3.98 5.43
C THR A 264 -9.69 4.57 5.50
N LEU A 265 -10.30 4.80 4.34
CA LEU A 265 -11.68 5.29 4.20
C LEU A 265 -12.74 4.19 4.35
N ARG A 266 -12.36 2.95 4.66
CA ARG A 266 -13.26 1.78 4.76
C ARG A 266 -14.02 1.46 3.46
N ARG A 267 -13.49 1.87 2.31
CA ARG A 267 -13.98 1.51 0.97
C ARG A 267 -13.33 0.21 0.51
N ASP A 268 -13.56 -0.84 1.30
CA ASP A 268 -12.77 -2.08 1.26
C ASP A 268 -12.80 -2.78 -0.10
N GLN A 269 -13.95 -2.77 -0.78
CA GLN A 269 -14.07 -3.38 -2.12
C GLN A 269 -13.27 -2.63 -3.18
N GLU A 270 -13.27 -1.30 -3.14
CA GLU A 270 -12.54 -0.47 -4.10
C GLU A 270 -11.03 -0.53 -3.84
N ALA A 271 -10.63 -0.53 -2.56
CA ALA A 271 -9.24 -0.73 -2.16
C ALA A 271 -8.68 -2.06 -2.69
N LEU A 272 -9.47 -3.14 -2.61
CA LEU A 272 -9.07 -4.45 -3.13
C LEU A 272 -8.88 -4.43 -4.65
N VAL A 273 -9.72 -3.69 -5.39
CA VAL A 273 -9.54 -3.50 -6.84
C VAL A 273 -8.22 -2.79 -7.14
N SER A 274 -7.91 -1.71 -6.44
CA SER A 274 -6.65 -0.98 -6.63
C SER A 274 -5.43 -1.85 -6.31
N TYR A 275 -5.45 -2.62 -5.21
CA TYR A 275 -4.36 -3.56 -4.91
C TYR A 275 -4.24 -4.68 -5.95
N ASN A 276 -5.35 -5.20 -6.48
CA ASN A 276 -5.32 -6.19 -7.56
C ASN A 276 -4.64 -5.64 -8.83
N GLN A 277 -4.90 -4.38 -9.19
CA GLN A 277 -4.21 -3.74 -10.32
C GLN A 277 -2.71 -3.57 -10.06
N ALA A 278 -2.34 -3.15 -8.85
CA ALA A 278 -0.92 -3.03 -8.46
C ALA A 278 -0.19 -4.37 -8.59
N VAL A 279 -0.78 -5.46 -8.09
CA VAL A 279 -0.20 -6.82 -8.18
C VAL A 279 -0.19 -7.34 -9.62
N ALA A 280 -1.19 -7.02 -10.43
CA ALA A 280 -1.19 -7.39 -11.86
C ALA A 280 -0.04 -6.74 -12.64
N LEU A 281 0.37 -5.53 -12.25
CA LEU A 281 1.50 -4.81 -12.84
C LEU A 281 2.85 -5.26 -12.26
N LYS A 282 2.89 -5.56 -10.95
CA LYS A 282 4.07 -6.02 -10.23
C LYS A 282 3.69 -7.17 -9.28
N ALA A 283 3.88 -8.40 -9.75
CA ALA A 283 3.38 -9.61 -9.10
C ALA A 283 3.96 -9.87 -7.71
N ASP A 284 5.19 -9.42 -7.44
CA ASP A 284 5.90 -9.57 -6.17
C ASP A 284 5.80 -8.33 -5.27
N TYR A 285 4.88 -7.40 -5.55
CA TYR A 285 4.80 -6.14 -4.80
C TYR A 285 4.27 -6.33 -3.38
N THR A 286 5.18 -6.32 -2.41
CA THR A 286 4.90 -6.66 -1.00
C THR A 286 3.81 -5.80 -0.38
N LEU A 287 3.86 -4.48 -0.57
CA LEU A 287 2.86 -3.55 0.00
C LEU A 287 1.44 -3.85 -0.50
N ALA A 288 1.27 -4.08 -1.79
CA ALA A 288 -0.05 -4.35 -2.38
C ALA A 288 -0.60 -5.72 -1.96
N LEU A 289 0.25 -6.75 -1.93
CA LEU A 289 -0.09 -8.10 -1.45
C LEU A 289 -0.50 -8.08 0.03
N LEU A 290 0.21 -7.32 0.86
CA LEU A 290 -0.17 -7.13 2.27
C LEU A 290 -1.54 -6.42 2.41
N GLY A 291 -1.82 -5.45 1.53
CA GLY A 291 -3.13 -4.80 1.41
C GLY A 291 -4.24 -5.79 1.09
N GLN A 292 -4.05 -6.64 0.07
CA GLN A 292 -4.99 -7.73 -0.26
C GLN A 292 -5.23 -8.67 0.92
N CYS A 293 -4.15 -9.19 1.52
CA CYS A 293 -4.18 -10.05 2.69
C CYS A 293 -5.01 -9.43 3.83
N THR A 294 -4.82 -8.13 4.10
CA THR A 294 -5.55 -7.40 5.15
C THR A 294 -7.05 -7.27 4.84
N LEU A 295 -7.41 -6.91 3.61
CA LEU A 295 -8.80 -6.74 3.21
C LEU A 295 -9.54 -8.07 3.11
N LEU A 296 -8.92 -9.11 2.56
CA LEU A 296 -9.51 -10.45 2.45
C LEU A 296 -9.77 -11.06 3.83
N ASN A 297 -8.89 -10.84 4.81
CA ASN A 297 -9.14 -11.18 6.22
C ASN A 297 -10.39 -10.48 6.76
N ARG A 298 -10.56 -9.18 6.51
CA ARG A 298 -11.72 -8.40 6.94
C ARG A 298 -13.02 -8.87 6.29
N LEU A 299 -12.95 -9.33 5.04
CA LEU A 299 -14.07 -9.89 4.29
C LEU A 299 -14.35 -11.37 4.62
N GLY A 300 -13.58 -11.99 5.52
CA GLY A 300 -13.74 -13.41 5.89
C GLY A 300 -13.26 -14.41 4.84
N SER A 301 -12.57 -13.95 3.79
CA SER A 301 -12.02 -14.80 2.72
C SER A 301 -10.63 -15.30 3.12
N TYR A 302 -10.56 -16.17 4.13
CA TYR A 302 -9.31 -16.54 4.80
C TYR A 302 -8.32 -17.31 3.93
N GLU A 303 -8.77 -18.22 3.07
CA GLU A 303 -7.87 -18.97 2.17
C GLU A 303 -7.19 -18.06 1.13
N PRO A 304 -7.92 -17.21 0.37
CA PRO A 304 -7.29 -16.17 -0.45
C PRO A 304 -6.41 -15.20 0.34
N ALA A 305 -6.82 -14.84 1.57
CA ALA A 305 -6.02 -13.97 2.42
C ALA A 305 -4.66 -14.61 2.73
N LEU A 306 -4.64 -15.89 3.13
CA LEU A 306 -3.43 -16.63 3.44
C LEU A 306 -2.46 -16.64 2.25
N ALA A 307 -2.95 -16.93 1.04
CA ALA A 307 -2.14 -16.92 -0.17
C ALA A 307 -1.52 -15.53 -0.44
N ALA A 308 -2.30 -14.45 -0.27
CA ALA A 308 -1.79 -13.09 -0.40
C ALA A 308 -0.77 -12.73 0.69
N CYS A 309 -0.97 -13.18 1.93
CA CYS A 309 -0.03 -12.95 3.02
C CYS A 309 1.30 -13.68 2.77
N ASP A 310 1.25 -14.93 2.30
CA ASP A 310 2.44 -15.72 1.96
C ASP A 310 3.21 -15.10 0.80
N ALA A 311 2.50 -14.64 -0.23
CA ALA A 311 3.09 -13.90 -1.35
C ALA A 311 3.73 -12.58 -0.87
N ALA A 312 3.10 -11.83 0.03
CA ALA A 312 3.67 -10.60 0.59
C ALA A 312 4.96 -10.88 1.37
N ILE A 313 4.99 -11.93 2.20
CA ILE A 313 6.18 -12.30 2.99
C ILE A 313 7.35 -12.71 2.08
N GLY A 314 7.07 -13.34 0.95
CA GLY A 314 8.06 -13.76 -0.05
C GLY A 314 8.29 -12.77 -1.20
N GLY A 315 7.73 -11.56 -1.13
CA GLY A 315 7.77 -10.57 -2.21
C GLY A 315 9.08 -9.80 -2.31
N ASP A 316 9.02 -8.65 -2.97
CA ASP A 316 10.13 -7.71 -3.21
C ASP A 316 10.72 -7.05 -1.95
N GLY A 317 10.12 -7.27 -0.78
CA GLY A 317 10.56 -6.69 0.48
C GLY A 317 10.23 -5.20 0.65
N ASP A 318 9.49 -4.59 -0.28
CA ASP A 318 9.04 -3.21 -0.14
C ASP A 318 7.76 -3.13 0.71
N TRP A 319 7.95 -3.06 2.02
CA TRP A 319 6.87 -2.94 2.99
C TRP A 319 6.29 -1.52 3.07
N GLY A 320 6.84 -0.52 2.36
CA GLY A 320 6.52 0.88 2.58
C GLY A 320 6.71 1.28 4.05
N HIS A 321 5.67 1.83 4.67
CA HIS A 321 5.62 2.14 6.12
C HIS A 321 5.18 0.95 6.99
N GLN A 322 4.86 -0.20 6.38
CA GLN A 322 4.48 -1.41 7.10
C GLN A 322 5.73 -2.21 7.50
N THR A 323 5.53 -3.27 8.28
CA THR A 323 6.61 -4.12 8.74
C THR A 323 6.38 -5.58 8.33
N LEU A 324 7.47 -6.34 8.16
CA LEU A 324 7.39 -7.79 7.99
C LEU A 324 6.63 -8.45 9.17
N ALA A 325 6.74 -7.89 10.37
CA ALA A 325 5.95 -8.33 11.53
C ALA A 325 4.44 -8.19 11.31
N LYS A 326 3.98 -7.13 10.65
CA LYS A 326 2.58 -6.98 10.22
C LYS A 326 2.19 -8.08 9.23
N GLY A 327 3.05 -8.42 8.25
CA GLY A 327 2.81 -9.55 7.34
C GLY A 327 2.55 -10.86 8.07
N TRP A 328 3.43 -11.24 9.01
CA TRP A 328 3.25 -12.42 9.84
C TRP A 328 2.02 -12.36 10.76
N ASN A 329 1.69 -11.19 11.29
CA ASN A 329 0.47 -10.99 12.06
C ASN A 329 -0.78 -11.23 11.19
N GLN A 330 -0.87 -10.63 10.00
CA GLN A 330 -2.02 -10.82 9.12
C GLN A 330 -2.15 -12.27 8.62
N ARG A 331 -1.02 -12.95 8.37
CA ARG A 331 -1.00 -14.39 8.10
C ARG A 331 -1.62 -15.19 9.24
N SER A 332 -1.28 -14.85 10.49
CA SER A 332 -1.86 -15.52 11.66
C SER A 332 -3.37 -15.31 11.78
N ILE A 333 -3.88 -14.13 11.39
CA ILE A 333 -5.32 -13.84 11.36
C ILE A 333 -6.00 -14.73 10.32
N ALA A 334 -5.44 -14.84 9.11
CA ALA A 334 -5.95 -15.71 8.06
C ALA A 334 -6.03 -17.17 8.53
N LEU A 335 -4.95 -17.69 9.11
CA LEU A 335 -4.89 -19.05 9.65
C LEU A 335 -5.87 -19.26 10.81
N THR A 336 -6.06 -18.27 11.68
CA THR A 336 -7.03 -18.35 12.77
C THR A 336 -8.46 -18.44 12.23
N GLY A 337 -8.80 -17.64 11.21
CA GLY A 337 -10.09 -17.69 10.53
C GLY A 337 -10.33 -19.00 9.78
N ALA A 338 -9.27 -19.57 9.19
CA ALA A 338 -9.26 -20.91 8.59
C ALA A 338 -9.17 -22.06 9.62
N GLN A 339 -9.15 -21.74 10.92
CA GLN A 339 -9.07 -22.70 12.04
C GLN A 339 -7.77 -23.53 12.11
N HIS A 340 -6.70 -23.07 11.45
CA HIS A 340 -5.36 -23.67 11.51
C HIS A 340 -4.55 -23.08 12.68
N TYR A 341 -5.00 -23.32 13.91
CA TYR A 341 -4.54 -22.60 15.10
C TYR A 341 -3.05 -22.79 15.46
N GLU A 342 -2.48 -23.97 15.25
CA GLU A 342 -1.04 -24.21 15.53
C GLU A 342 -0.13 -23.46 14.55
N GLU A 343 -0.50 -23.42 13.26
CA GLU A 343 0.22 -22.64 12.26
C GLU A 343 0.04 -21.13 12.48
N ALA A 344 -1.15 -20.71 12.93
CA ALA A 344 -1.40 -19.34 13.35
C ALA A 344 -0.48 -18.96 14.53
N LEU A 345 -0.31 -19.84 15.52
CA LEU A 345 0.58 -19.63 16.65
C LEU A 345 2.05 -19.52 16.22
N ALA A 346 2.49 -20.35 15.28
CA ALA A 346 3.83 -20.24 14.71
C ALA A 346 4.03 -18.88 14.02
N SER A 347 3.05 -18.44 13.22
CA SER A 347 3.09 -17.17 12.49
C SER A 347 3.14 -15.97 13.43
N ILE A 348 2.27 -15.93 14.45
CA ILE A 348 2.23 -14.82 15.39
C ILE A 348 3.49 -14.78 16.28
N ASN A 349 4.08 -15.94 16.60
CA ASN A 349 5.38 -16.01 17.29
C ASN A 349 6.51 -15.40 16.45
N ARG A 350 6.47 -15.54 15.11
CA ARG A 350 7.40 -14.84 14.22
C ARG A 350 7.18 -13.33 14.26
N ALA A 351 5.93 -12.86 14.21
CA ALA A 351 5.62 -11.43 14.28
C ALA A 351 6.17 -10.77 15.56
N VAL A 352 5.89 -11.35 16.74
CA VAL A 352 6.40 -10.82 18.02
C VAL A 352 7.90 -11.00 18.19
N GLY A 353 8.52 -11.99 17.53
CA GLY A 353 9.97 -12.16 17.51
C GLY A 353 10.68 -11.07 16.69
N ILE A 354 10.06 -10.62 15.59
CA ILE A 354 10.57 -9.53 14.76
C ILE A 354 10.33 -8.18 15.42
N GLN A 355 9.13 -7.97 15.97
CA GLN A 355 8.72 -6.72 16.60
C GLN A 355 8.13 -7.00 18.00
N PRO A 356 8.97 -7.02 19.05
CA PRO A 356 8.53 -7.36 20.41
C PRO A 356 7.55 -6.37 21.04
N ASP A 357 7.52 -5.12 20.58
CA ASP A 357 6.63 -4.06 21.06
C ASP A 357 5.30 -3.98 20.28
N TYR A 358 5.03 -4.94 19.39
CA TYR A 358 3.81 -4.96 18.60
C TYR A 358 2.59 -5.40 19.42
N VAL A 359 1.92 -4.42 20.05
CA VAL A 359 0.75 -4.60 20.94
C VAL A 359 -0.32 -5.53 20.34
N ALA A 360 -0.75 -5.26 19.11
CA ALA A 360 -1.80 -6.04 18.45
C ALA A 360 -1.39 -7.50 18.25
N ALA A 361 -0.11 -7.77 17.97
CA ALA A 361 0.37 -9.14 17.77
C ALA A 361 0.37 -9.96 19.07
N HIS A 362 0.72 -9.35 20.21
CA HIS A 362 0.57 -10.03 21.52
C HIS A 362 -0.89 -10.32 21.85
N ASN A 363 -1.80 -9.41 21.51
CA ASN A 363 -3.24 -9.66 21.68
C ASN A 363 -3.74 -10.79 20.77
N HIS A 364 -3.38 -10.81 19.48
CA HIS A 364 -3.76 -11.93 18.59
C HIS A 364 -3.14 -13.26 19.04
N ARG A 365 -1.90 -13.25 19.53
CA ARG A 365 -1.27 -14.43 20.13
C ARG A 365 -2.09 -14.97 21.30
N SER A 366 -2.58 -14.08 22.15
CA SER A 366 -3.50 -14.44 23.24
C SER A 366 -4.80 -15.06 22.71
N THR A 367 -5.39 -14.50 21.66
CA THR A 367 -6.61 -15.06 21.05
C THR A 367 -6.38 -16.45 20.47
N ILE A 368 -5.26 -16.67 19.77
CA ILE A 368 -4.90 -17.99 19.22
C ILE A 368 -4.71 -19.02 20.34
N LEU A 369 -3.99 -18.66 21.40
CA LEU A 369 -3.79 -19.53 22.56
C LEU A 369 -5.11 -19.86 23.28
N TRP A 370 -6.06 -18.92 23.29
CA TRP A 370 -7.41 -19.17 23.79
C TRP A 370 -8.17 -20.19 22.94
N TYR A 371 -8.13 -20.09 21.60
CA TYR A 371 -8.72 -21.10 20.71
C TYR A 371 -8.09 -22.50 20.91
N LEU A 372 -6.80 -22.55 21.25
CA LEU A 372 -6.09 -23.79 21.59
C LEU A 372 -6.39 -24.33 23.01
N GLY A 373 -7.20 -23.63 23.81
CA GLY A 373 -7.47 -24.00 25.22
C GLY A 373 -6.30 -23.77 26.17
N ARG A 374 -5.23 -23.09 25.74
CA ARG A 374 -4.01 -22.81 26.51
C ARG A 374 -4.17 -21.52 27.32
N TYR A 375 -5.16 -21.49 28.21
CA TYR A 375 -5.62 -20.26 28.88
C TYR A 375 -4.56 -19.54 29.71
N ALA A 376 -3.67 -20.25 30.40
CA ALA A 376 -2.59 -19.64 31.19
C ALA A 376 -1.60 -18.88 30.29
N GLU A 377 -1.24 -19.45 29.14
CA GLU A 377 -0.37 -18.80 28.17
C GLU A 377 -1.07 -17.66 27.45
N ALA A 378 -2.38 -17.80 27.19
CA ALA A 378 -3.21 -16.73 26.65
C ALA A 378 -3.20 -15.50 27.58
N LEU A 379 -3.45 -15.68 28.88
CA LEU A 379 -3.36 -14.60 29.86
C LEU A 379 -1.97 -13.97 29.94
N ALA A 380 -0.90 -14.77 29.81
CA ALA A 380 0.46 -14.25 29.79
C ALA A 380 0.72 -13.37 28.55
N ALA A 381 0.31 -13.81 27.36
CA ALA A 381 0.41 -13.02 26.12
C ALA A 381 -0.46 -11.75 26.17
N ASN A 382 -1.69 -11.87 26.68
CA ASN A 382 -2.57 -10.74 26.92
C ASN A 382 -1.95 -9.70 27.87
N GLN A 383 -1.31 -10.16 28.94
CA GLN A 383 -0.64 -9.28 29.89
C GLN A 383 0.51 -8.52 29.24
N GLN A 384 1.24 -9.13 28.30
CA GLN A 384 2.25 -8.40 27.52
C GLN A 384 1.63 -7.28 26.68
N ALA A 385 0.50 -7.54 25.99
CA ALA A 385 -0.20 -6.51 25.24
C ALA A 385 -0.62 -5.32 26.14
N ILE A 386 -1.19 -5.59 27.31
CA ILE A 386 -1.62 -4.56 28.28
C ILE A 386 -0.42 -3.82 28.89
N ASN A 387 0.71 -4.50 29.11
CA ASN A 387 1.92 -3.86 29.63
C ASN A 387 2.51 -2.87 28.62
N LEU A 388 2.48 -3.22 27.33
CA LEU A 388 2.94 -2.37 26.24
C LEU A 388 1.99 -1.17 26.02
N ASP A 389 0.68 -1.40 26.03
CA ASP A 389 -0.32 -0.35 25.93
C ASP A 389 -1.57 -0.66 26.76
N LYS A 390 -1.73 0.07 27.87
CA LYS A 390 -2.87 -0.05 28.78
C LYS A 390 -4.18 0.49 28.20
N THR A 391 -4.09 1.30 27.16
CA THR A 391 -5.23 1.94 26.48
C THR A 391 -5.73 1.14 25.28
N TYR A 392 -5.07 0.02 24.95
CA TYR A 392 -5.49 -0.88 23.88
C TYR A 392 -6.73 -1.69 24.28
N ALA A 393 -7.91 -1.13 24.01
CA ALA A 393 -9.21 -1.72 24.34
C ALA A 393 -9.38 -3.20 23.92
N PRO A 394 -8.91 -3.65 22.72
CA PRO A 394 -9.03 -5.06 22.34
C PRO A 394 -8.34 -6.03 23.30
N ALA A 395 -7.23 -5.65 23.94
CA ALA A 395 -6.58 -6.52 24.92
C ALA A 395 -7.45 -6.72 26.18
N TRP A 396 -8.14 -5.69 26.65
CA TRP A 396 -9.08 -5.82 27.77
C TRP A 396 -10.29 -6.67 27.39
N PHE A 397 -10.79 -6.53 26.17
CA PHE A 397 -11.86 -7.39 25.66
C PHE A 397 -11.43 -8.87 25.61
N THR A 398 -10.28 -9.18 25.01
CA THR A 398 -9.72 -10.55 24.96
C THR A 398 -9.51 -11.11 26.36
N ARG A 399 -9.07 -10.29 27.31
CA ARG A 399 -8.94 -10.71 28.72
C ARG A 399 -10.28 -11.13 29.32
N GLY A 400 -11.33 -10.38 29.04
CA GLY A 400 -12.70 -10.72 29.44
C GLY A 400 -13.16 -12.05 28.86
N VAL A 401 -12.87 -12.29 27.57
CA VAL A 401 -13.17 -13.56 26.90
C VAL A 401 -12.47 -14.74 27.58
N ILE A 402 -11.18 -14.61 27.91
CA ILE A 402 -10.41 -15.67 28.56
C ILE A 402 -10.91 -15.94 29.99
N PHE A 403 -11.23 -14.90 30.75
CA PHE A 403 -11.80 -15.08 32.10
C PHE A 403 -13.18 -15.71 32.05
N ARG A 404 -14.04 -15.34 31.09
CA ARG A 404 -15.33 -16.01 30.90
C ARG A 404 -15.15 -17.49 30.57
N ALA A 405 -14.24 -17.83 29.65
CA ALA A 405 -13.96 -19.21 29.27
C ALA A 405 -13.37 -20.06 30.43
N THR A 406 -12.88 -19.41 31.48
CA THR A 406 -12.40 -20.08 32.71
C THR A 406 -13.35 -19.86 33.89
N GLU A 407 -14.60 -19.48 33.62
CA GLU A 407 -15.69 -19.28 34.60
C GLU A 407 -15.37 -18.23 35.70
N GLN A 408 -14.39 -17.36 35.45
CA GLN A 408 -14.01 -16.27 36.35
C GLN A 408 -14.83 -15.00 36.04
N TYR A 409 -16.15 -15.10 36.18
CA TYR A 409 -17.10 -14.08 35.73
C TYR A 409 -16.86 -12.68 36.33
N SER A 410 -16.49 -12.56 37.60
CA SER A 410 -16.17 -11.26 38.20
C SER A 410 -14.94 -10.59 37.58
N HIS A 411 -13.91 -11.37 37.23
CA HIS A 411 -12.73 -10.87 36.52
C HIS A 411 -13.07 -10.52 35.07
N ALA A 412 -13.92 -11.32 34.42
CA ALA A 412 -14.41 -11.03 33.07
C ALA A 412 -15.18 -9.71 33.03
N LEU A 413 -16.08 -9.46 33.99
CA LEU A 413 -16.83 -8.21 34.09
C LEU A 413 -15.91 -7.01 34.27
N ALA A 414 -14.90 -7.10 35.14
CA ALA A 414 -13.91 -6.03 35.33
C ALA A 414 -13.15 -5.72 34.03
N ALA A 415 -12.74 -6.76 33.29
CA ALA A 415 -12.05 -6.61 32.01
C ALA A 415 -12.95 -5.99 30.93
N TYR A 416 -14.20 -6.42 30.81
CA TYR A 416 -15.16 -5.82 29.87
C TYR A 416 -15.51 -4.37 30.22
N ASN A 417 -15.65 -4.04 31.50
CA ASN A 417 -15.83 -2.65 31.95
C ASN A 417 -14.64 -1.77 31.53
N GLN A 418 -13.42 -2.28 31.66
CA GLN A 418 -12.22 -1.56 31.23
C GLN A 418 -12.17 -1.39 29.70
N ALA A 419 -12.53 -2.44 28.94
CA ALA A 419 -12.62 -2.37 27.48
C ALA A 419 -13.63 -1.32 27.02
N LEU A 420 -14.81 -1.28 27.65
CA LEU A 420 -15.90 -0.33 27.33
C LEU A 420 -15.63 1.09 27.81
N ALA A 421 -14.84 1.27 28.88
CA ALA A 421 -14.36 2.59 29.28
C ALA A 421 -13.43 3.20 28.23
N LEU A 422 -12.64 2.36 27.54
CA LEU A 422 -11.73 2.77 26.46
C LEU A 422 -12.46 2.89 25.11
N ASN A 423 -13.42 2.02 24.83
CA ASN A 423 -14.25 2.07 23.62
C ASN A 423 -15.74 1.81 23.94
N PRO A 424 -16.52 2.86 24.21
CA PRO A 424 -17.94 2.72 24.57
C PRO A 424 -18.85 2.35 23.39
N PHE A 425 -18.34 2.38 22.15
CA PHE A 425 -19.10 2.11 20.93
C PHE A 425 -18.99 0.66 20.44
N SER A 426 -18.41 -0.24 21.25
CA SER A 426 -18.32 -1.66 20.90
C SER A 426 -19.60 -2.41 21.28
N ASP A 427 -20.43 -2.74 20.28
CA ASP A 427 -21.60 -3.60 20.44
C ASP A 427 -21.22 -4.97 21.02
N TRP A 428 -20.16 -5.59 20.50
CA TRP A 428 -19.61 -6.84 21.03
C TRP A 428 -19.22 -6.74 22.51
N GLY A 429 -18.60 -5.65 22.94
CA GLY A 429 -18.26 -5.41 24.34
C GLY A 429 -19.48 -5.38 25.24
N TRP A 430 -20.54 -4.67 24.84
CA TRP A 430 -21.81 -4.60 25.57
C TRP A 430 -22.55 -5.94 25.59
N THR A 431 -22.56 -6.69 24.48
CA THR A 431 -23.15 -8.04 24.40
C THR A 431 -22.45 -9.03 25.32
N ASN A 432 -21.11 -9.03 25.35
CA ASN A 432 -20.37 -9.94 26.24
C ASN A 432 -20.47 -9.52 27.71
N ARG A 433 -20.58 -8.22 27.99
CA ARG A 433 -20.88 -7.71 29.33
C ARG A 433 -22.27 -8.15 29.80
N SER A 434 -23.29 -8.12 28.94
CA SER A 434 -24.65 -8.56 29.32
C SER A 434 -24.68 -10.04 29.67
N LEU A 435 -24.00 -10.89 28.90
CA LEU A 435 -23.83 -12.31 29.18
C LEU A 435 -23.18 -12.55 30.56
N VAL A 436 -22.04 -11.91 30.84
CA VAL A 436 -21.35 -12.10 32.13
C VAL A 436 -22.16 -11.57 33.32
N LEU A 437 -22.92 -10.48 33.14
CA LEU A 437 -23.81 -9.98 34.19
C LEU A 437 -24.98 -10.94 34.45
N TRP A 438 -25.49 -11.59 33.42
CA TRP A 438 -26.52 -12.63 33.55
C TRP A 438 -25.97 -13.83 34.34
N GLU A 439 -24.75 -14.28 34.05
CA GLU A 439 -24.07 -15.37 34.79
C GLU A 439 -23.79 -15.01 36.26
N LEU A 440 -23.67 -13.72 36.56
CA LEU A 440 -23.54 -13.19 37.93
C LEU A 440 -24.90 -12.91 38.59
N GLU A 441 -26.01 -13.28 37.94
CA GLU A 441 -27.39 -13.01 38.36
C GLU A 441 -27.72 -11.51 38.54
N GLN A 442 -26.93 -10.62 37.92
CA GLN A 442 -27.13 -9.16 37.90
C GLN A 442 -28.02 -8.76 36.72
N TYR A 443 -29.27 -9.24 36.74
CA TYR A 443 -30.17 -9.17 35.59
C TYR A 443 -30.54 -7.73 35.16
N THR A 444 -30.62 -6.78 36.08
CA THR A 444 -30.98 -5.39 35.75
C THR A 444 -29.87 -4.73 34.90
N GLU A 445 -28.62 -4.92 35.32
CA GLU A 445 -27.44 -4.43 34.61
C GLU A 445 -27.19 -5.20 33.30
N ALA A 446 -27.50 -6.50 33.28
CA ALA A 446 -27.45 -7.33 32.08
C ALA A 446 -28.42 -6.78 31.01
N LEU A 447 -29.66 -6.48 31.40
CA LEU A 447 -30.69 -5.92 30.52
C LEU A 447 -30.23 -4.58 29.93
N HIS A 448 -29.75 -3.66 30.77
CA HIS A 448 -29.22 -2.37 30.29
C HIS A 448 -28.05 -2.56 29.32
N SER A 449 -27.16 -3.53 29.56
CA SER A 449 -26.04 -3.82 28.67
C SER A 449 -26.50 -4.35 27.32
N ALA A 450 -27.47 -5.27 27.30
CA ALA A 450 -28.04 -5.80 26.07
C ALA A 450 -28.76 -4.69 25.26
N GLU A 451 -29.48 -3.79 25.94
CA GLU A 451 -30.11 -2.63 25.28
C GLU A 451 -29.10 -1.66 24.69
N ARG A 452 -27.93 -1.47 25.32
CA ARG A 452 -26.84 -0.69 24.72
C ARG A 452 -26.21 -1.36 23.52
N ALA A 453 -26.00 -2.67 23.56
CA ALA A 453 -25.53 -3.41 22.39
C ALA A 453 -26.50 -3.25 21.20
N ILE A 454 -27.81 -3.43 21.44
CA ILE A 454 -28.86 -3.27 20.41
C ILE A 454 -28.92 -1.84 19.87
N ALA A 455 -28.75 -0.83 20.73
CA ALA A 455 -28.76 0.58 20.30
C ALA A 455 -27.56 0.93 19.40
N LEU A 456 -26.43 0.23 19.56
CA LEU A 456 -25.26 0.38 18.70
C LEU A 456 -25.37 -0.44 17.42
N ASN A 457 -25.96 -1.63 17.51
CA ASN A 457 -26.16 -2.55 16.41
C ASN A 457 -27.52 -3.26 16.52
N SER A 458 -28.52 -2.74 15.82
CA SER A 458 -29.88 -3.28 15.84
C SER A 458 -30.02 -4.64 15.17
N GLU A 459 -29.02 -5.07 14.40
CA GLU A 459 -28.98 -6.34 13.67
C GLU A 459 -28.27 -7.45 14.47
N SER A 460 -27.81 -7.16 15.69
CA SER A 460 -27.15 -8.16 16.54
C SER A 460 -28.16 -9.14 17.14
N ALA A 461 -28.37 -10.28 16.48
CA ALA A 461 -29.23 -11.36 16.96
C ALA A 461 -28.84 -11.83 18.38
N GLN A 462 -27.54 -11.93 18.68
CA GLN A 462 -27.05 -12.29 20.02
C GLN A 462 -27.43 -11.26 21.09
N ALA A 463 -27.34 -9.95 20.80
CA ALA A 463 -27.71 -8.92 21.76
C ALA A 463 -29.21 -8.96 22.08
N TRP A 464 -30.04 -9.15 21.04
CA TRP A 464 -31.47 -9.40 21.19
C TRP A 464 -31.75 -10.67 21.99
N TYR A 465 -31.03 -11.76 21.72
CA TYR A 465 -31.17 -13.01 22.45
C TYR A 465 -30.81 -12.86 23.93
N ASN A 466 -29.68 -12.22 24.25
CA ASN A 466 -29.28 -11.92 25.63
C ASN A 466 -30.34 -11.08 26.37
N LYS A 467 -30.97 -10.10 25.70
CA LYS A 467 -32.10 -9.34 26.27
C LYS A 467 -33.29 -10.25 26.56
N GLY A 468 -33.65 -11.16 25.65
CA GLY A 468 -34.79 -12.07 25.80
C GLY A 468 -34.59 -13.03 26.96
N VAL A 469 -33.40 -13.62 27.06
CA VAL A 469 -33.01 -14.51 28.17
C VAL A 469 -33.02 -13.76 29.51
N THR A 470 -32.50 -12.53 29.54
CA THR A 470 -32.51 -11.70 30.75
C THR A 470 -33.92 -11.36 31.21
N LEU A 471 -34.81 -10.95 30.29
CA LEU A 471 -36.22 -10.67 30.61
C LEU A 471 -36.95 -11.90 31.12
N ALA A 472 -36.71 -13.07 30.51
CA ALA A 472 -37.29 -14.33 30.95
C ALA A 472 -36.80 -14.71 32.36
N ALA A 473 -35.52 -14.52 32.68
CA ALA A 473 -34.97 -14.74 34.02
C ALA A 473 -35.56 -13.79 35.08
N MET A 474 -35.97 -12.58 34.67
CA MET A 474 -36.69 -11.62 35.52
C MET A 474 -38.20 -11.92 35.65
N GLY A 475 -38.72 -12.93 34.93
CA GLY A 475 -40.15 -13.27 34.90
C GLY A 475 -40.99 -12.41 33.94
N GLU A 476 -40.36 -11.53 33.16
CA GLU A 476 -41.01 -10.64 32.19
C GLU A 476 -41.28 -11.35 30.86
N TYR A 477 -42.06 -12.44 30.90
CA TYR A 477 -42.22 -13.37 29.77
C TYR A 477 -42.79 -12.73 28.51
N ARG A 478 -43.71 -11.76 28.62
CA ARG A 478 -44.26 -11.05 27.45
C ARG A 478 -43.19 -10.22 26.74
N GLY A 479 -42.33 -9.55 27.49
CA GLY A 479 -41.19 -8.82 26.96
C GLY A 479 -40.16 -9.76 26.32
N ALA A 480 -39.89 -10.89 26.96
CA ALA A 480 -39.00 -11.92 26.44
C ALA A 480 -39.48 -12.45 25.07
N ILE A 481 -40.78 -12.79 24.94
CA ILE A 481 -41.38 -13.25 23.68
C ILE A 481 -41.18 -12.23 22.57
N ALA A 482 -41.55 -10.97 22.80
CA ALA A 482 -41.39 -9.91 21.80
C ALA A 482 -39.92 -9.73 21.37
N THR A 483 -38.99 -9.98 22.29
CA THR A 483 -37.56 -9.91 22.03
C THR A 483 -37.09 -11.13 21.22
N TYR A 484 -37.55 -12.34 21.54
CA TYR A 484 -37.26 -13.54 20.73
C TYR A 484 -37.88 -13.46 19.33
N ASP A 485 -39.03 -12.81 19.15
CA ASP A 485 -39.59 -12.54 17.83
C ASP A 485 -38.64 -11.70 16.97
N GLN A 486 -37.93 -10.74 17.58
CA GLN A 486 -36.88 -9.97 16.87
C GLN A 486 -35.70 -10.84 16.50
N VAL A 487 -35.22 -11.71 17.41
CA VAL A 487 -34.15 -12.68 17.09
C VAL A 487 -34.55 -13.54 15.89
N LEU A 488 -35.78 -14.05 15.88
CA LEU A 488 -36.28 -14.92 14.81
C LEU A 488 -36.62 -14.18 13.51
N THR A 489 -36.76 -12.86 13.57
CA THR A 489 -36.83 -12.00 12.37
C THR A 489 -35.45 -11.84 11.73
N LEU A 490 -34.39 -11.76 12.54
CA LEU A 490 -33.00 -11.65 12.09
C LEU A 490 -32.43 -13.02 11.65
N ASP A 491 -32.74 -14.07 12.41
CA ASP A 491 -32.37 -15.45 12.15
C ASP A 491 -33.53 -16.39 12.49
N ALA A 492 -34.30 -16.75 11.45
CA ALA A 492 -35.44 -17.66 11.58
C ALA A 492 -35.06 -19.08 12.04
N THR A 493 -33.78 -19.44 12.00
CA THR A 493 -33.26 -20.76 12.40
C THR A 493 -32.61 -20.78 13.77
N HIS A 494 -32.71 -19.67 14.53
CA HIS A 494 -32.12 -19.57 15.86
C HIS A 494 -32.82 -20.49 16.88
N THR A 495 -32.27 -21.69 17.04
CA THR A 495 -32.87 -22.78 17.84
C THR A 495 -33.11 -22.38 19.30
N ASP A 496 -32.15 -21.67 19.92
CA ASP A 496 -32.28 -21.29 21.33
C ASP A 496 -33.31 -20.18 21.56
N ALA A 497 -33.56 -19.33 20.56
CA ALA A 497 -34.60 -18.31 20.62
C ALA A 497 -35.98 -18.95 20.51
N LEU A 498 -36.17 -19.95 19.63
CA LEU A 498 -37.39 -20.76 19.58
C LEU A 498 -37.63 -21.48 20.92
N THR A 499 -36.59 -22.09 21.49
CA THR A 499 -36.68 -22.78 22.78
C THR A 499 -37.04 -21.81 23.90
N GLY A 500 -36.36 -20.66 23.98
CA GLY A 500 -36.64 -19.61 24.96
C GLY A 500 -38.04 -19.01 24.83
N ARG A 501 -38.51 -18.77 23.60
CA ARG A 501 -39.88 -18.28 23.34
C ARG A 501 -40.93 -19.33 23.72
N GLY A 502 -40.70 -20.60 23.39
CA GLY A 502 -41.56 -21.71 23.79
C GLY A 502 -41.68 -21.87 25.31
N ILE A 503 -40.56 -21.72 26.03
CA ILE A 503 -40.54 -21.71 27.51
C ILE A 503 -41.27 -20.47 28.06
N ALA A 504 -41.10 -19.30 27.45
CA ALA A 504 -41.82 -18.10 27.87
C ALA A 504 -43.35 -18.25 27.66
N TRP A 505 -43.79 -18.84 26.54
CA TRP A 505 -45.20 -19.18 26.30
C TRP A 505 -45.73 -20.19 27.32
N PHE A 506 -44.94 -21.20 27.66
CA PHE A 506 -45.28 -22.19 28.69
C PHE A 506 -45.54 -21.51 30.04
N ASN A 507 -44.66 -20.59 30.45
CA ASN A 507 -44.81 -19.85 31.71
C ASN A 507 -46.01 -18.87 31.69
N LEU A 508 -46.50 -18.47 30.52
CA LEU A 508 -47.76 -17.72 30.35
C LEU A 508 -49.01 -18.61 30.19
N ASN A 509 -48.85 -19.93 30.28
CA ASN A 509 -49.89 -20.94 30.05
C ASN A 509 -50.45 -21.00 28.61
N ASP A 510 -49.74 -20.42 27.62
CA ASP A 510 -50.07 -20.63 26.21
C ASP A 510 -49.39 -21.90 25.70
N TYR A 511 -49.99 -23.04 26.05
CA TYR A 511 -49.44 -24.35 25.72
C TYR A 511 -49.47 -24.67 24.21
N VAL A 512 -50.33 -24.00 23.44
CA VAL A 512 -50.41 -24.18 22.00
C VAL A 512 -49.22 -23.52 21.32
N ALA A 513 -48.96 -22.25 21.63
CA ALA A 513 -47.79 -21.52 21.14
C ALA A 513 -46.49 -22.18 21.62
N ALA A 514 -46.42 -22.57 22.91
CA ALA A 514 -45.27 -23.27 23.47
C ALA A 514 -44.96 -24.57 22.71
N THR A 515 -45.97 -25.41 22.46
CA THR A 515 -45.79 -26.68 21.73
C THR A 515 -45.30 -26.45 20.30
N ALA A 516 -45.80 -25.42 19.63
CA ALA A 516 -45.40 -25.09 18.26
C ALA A 516 -43.91 -24.70 18.21
N ASP A 517 -43.47 -23.78 19.06
CA ASP A 517 -42.09 -23.30 19.11
C ASP A 517 -41.10 -24.41 19.51
N LEU A 518 -41.44 -25.23 20.51
CA LEU A 518 -40.57 -26.32 20.97
C LEU A 518 -40.41 -27.40 19.91
N LYS A 519 -41.48 -27.72 19.16
CA LYS A 519 -41.38 -28.66 18.02
C LYS A 519 -40.55 -28.07 16.88
N ALA A 520 -40.67 -26.77 16.61
CA ALA A 520 -39.82 -26.10 15.62
C ALA A 520 -38.35 -26.12 16.04
N ALA A 521 -38.04 -25.86 17.30
CA ALA A 521 -36.68 -25.97 17.85
C ALA A 521 -36.12 -27.39 17.69
N LEU A 522 -36.90 -28.43 18.03
CA LEU A 522 -36.48 -29.82 17.90
C LEU A 522 -36.37 -30.32 16.45
N ALA A 523 -37.06 -29.67 15.51
CA ALA A 523 -36.88 -29.95 14.09
C ALA A 523 -35.53 -29.45 13.57
N LEU A 524 -35.00 -28.36 14.16
CA LEU A 524 -33.69 -27.80 13.84
C LEU A 524 -32.56 -28.49 14.63
N ASN A 525 -32.78 -28.74 15.92
CA ASN A 525 -31.86 -29.45 16.80
C ASN A 525 -32.60 -30.49 17.64
N PRO A 526 -32.65 -31.75 17.17
CA PRO A 526 -33.32 -32.84 17.89
C PRO A 526 -32.77 -33.09 19.30
N ASP A 527 -31.52 -32.72 19.58
CA ASP A 527 -30.83 -32.96 20.85
C ASP A 527 -30.99 -31.82 21.86
N ASN A 528 -31.82 -30.81 21.58
CA ASN A 528 -32.06 -29.72 22.53
C ASN A 528 -32.80 -30.22 23.78
N VAL A 529 -32.04 -30.48 24.84
CA VAL A 529 -32.52 -31.07 26.11
C VAL A 529 -33.60 -30.22 26.78
N LEU A 530 -33.46 -28.89 26.76
CA LEU A 530 -34.46 -27.99 27.35
C LEU A 530 -35.79 -28.05 26.58
N ALA A 531 -35.72 -28.09 25.25
CA ALA A 531 -36.92 -28.23 24.43
C ALA A 531 -37.61 -29.59 24.64
N GLN A 532 -36.84 -30.69 24.68
CA GLN A 532 -37.36 -32.04 24.95
C GLN A 532 -38.05 -32.11 26.33
N ASN A 533 -37.38 -31.61 27.37
CA ASN A 533 -37.89 -31.65 28.73
C ASN A 533 -39.17 -30.81 28.88
N THR A 534 -39.19 -29.60 28.31
CA THR A 534 -40.36 -28.72 28.37
C THR A 534 -41.56 -29.33 27.63
N LEU A 535 -41.33 -29.95 26.47
CA LEU A 535 -42.38 -30.62 25.71
C LEU A 535 -42.91 -31.88 26.44
N LYS A 536 -42.03 -32.61 27.13
CA LYS A 536 -42.42 -33.74 27.98
C LYS A 536 -43.29 -33.27 29.16
N VAL A 537 -42.96 -32.13 29.78
CA VAL A 537 -43.80 -31.54 30.84
C VAL A 537 -45.16 -31.14 30.26
N LEU A 538 -45.21 -30.46 29.12
CA LEU A 538 -46.44 -30.06 28.44
C LEU A 538 -47.41 -31.23 28.19
N THR A 539 -46.90 -32.34 27.68
CA THR A 539 -47.70 -33.55 27.41
C THR A 539 -48.22 -34.21 28.70
N ALA A 540 -47.47 -34.11 29.80
CA ALA A 540 -47.90 -34.57 31.12
C ALA A 540 -48.93 -33.64 31.80
N THR A 541 -48.80 -32.31 31.66
CA THR A 541 -49.78 -31.34 32.18
C THR A 541 -51.13 -31.39 31.46
N GLN A 542 -51.16 -31.84 30.20
CA GLN A 542 -52.43 -32.10 29.51
C GLN A 542 -53.17 -33.33 30.03
N SER A 543 -52.55 -34.12 30.93
CA SER A 543 -53.13 -35.32 31.53
C SER A 543 -53.37 -35.27 33.04
N THR A 544 -52.88 -34.25 33.78
CA THR A 544 -53.17 -34.03 35.22
C THR A 544 -52.98 -32.56 35.65
N GLU A 545 -53.74 -32.11 36.66
CA GLU A 545 -53.76 -30.72 37.19
C GLU A 545 -52.38 -30.19 37.63
N THR A 546 -52.01 -29.04 37.02
CA THR A 546 -51.10 -27.96 37.47
C THR A 546 -49.75 -28.32 38.11
N LEU A 547 -48.66 -28.11 37.36
CA LEU A 547 -47.29 -27.93 37.87
C LEU A 547 -47.02 -26.43 38.06
N SER A 548 -46.53 -26.04 39.25
CA SER A 548 -46.44 -24.65 39.72
C SER A 548 -45.04 -24.03 39.70
N THR A 549 -44.05 -24.68 39.08
CA THR A 549 -42.67 -24.17 39.05
C THR A 549 -42.31 -23.64 37.67
N PRO A 550 -41.93 -22.35 37.55
CA PRO A 550 -41.45 -21.77 36.29
C PRO A 550 -40.24 -22.52 35.73
N ILE A 551 -40.21 -22.71 34.41
CA ILE A 551 -39.06 -23.30 33.72
C ILE A 551 -38.13 -22.16 33.28
N PRO A 552 -36.83 -22.21 33.62
CA PRO A 552 -35.89 -21.16 33.25
C PRO A 552 -35.61 -21.14 31.73
N PRO A 553 -35.30 -19.97 31.14
CA PRO A 553 -34.90 -19.89 29.75
C PRO A 553 -33.58 -20.64 29.48
N PRO A 554 -33.26 -20.97 28.22
CA PRO A 554 -31.92 -21.40 27.86
C PRO A 554 -30.91 -20.33 28.25
N PRO A 555 -29.77 -20.71 28.87
CA PRO A 555 -28.72 -19.75 29.21
C PRO A 555 -28.20 -19.09 27.94
N PRO A 556 -27.76 -17.83 28.00
CA PRO A 556 -27.20 -17.17 26.84
C PRO A 556 -25.87 -17.83 26.46
N SER A 557 -25.66 -18.09 25.16
CA SER A 557 -24.50 -18.80 24.61
C SER A 557 -23.26 -17.94 24.38
#